data_AF-A0A653XRK4-F1
#
_entry.id   AF-A0A653XRK4-F1
#
_cell.length_a   1.000
_cell.length_b   1.000
_cell.length_c   1.000
_cell.angle_alpha   90.00
_cell.angle_beta   90.00
_cell.angle_gamma   90.00
#
_symmetry.space_group_name_H-M   'P 1'
#
loop_
_entity.id
_entity.type
_entity.pdbx_description
1 polymer ?
#
loop_
_entity_poly.entity_id
_entity_poly.type
_entity_poly.pdbx_seq_one_letter_code
_entity_poly.pdbx_strand_id
1 'polypeptide(L)' 'MEERDLLILKCLANGLQINEIALSLQKENGISVSISTIEKRLNVIRKQFGAKTLFQLGIILKKKIYFRLPS' A
#
# COMPACT_ATOMS: atom_id res chain seq x y z
N MET A 1 1.41 13.19 -2.39
CA MET A 1 1.57 11.76 -2.02
C MET A 1 3.07 11.54 -1.92
N GLU A 2 3.56 11.05 -0.79
CA GLU A 2 5.00 10.96 -0.53
C GLU A 2 5.54 9.63 -1.07
N GLU A 3 6.85 9.51 -1.30
CA GLU A 3 7.46 8.28 -1.84
C GLU A 3 7.15 7.03 -1.00
N ARG A 4 7.09 7.20 0.33
CA ARG A 4 6.66 6.18 1.28
C ARG A 4 5.24 5.65 1.05
N ASP A 5 4.30 6.49 0.58
CA ASP A 5 2.96 6.02 0.21
C ASP A 5 2.99 5.06 -0.95
N LEU A 6 3.74 5.41 -1.99
CA LEU A 6 3.86 4.62 -3.20
C LEU A 6 4.46 3.25 -2.86
N LEU A 7 5.43 3.22 -1.94
CA LEU A 7 6.00 1.98 -1.42
C LEU A 7 4.99 1.17 -0.59
N ILE A 8 4.21 1.78 0.33
CA ILE A 8 3.19 1.03 1.08
C ILE A 8 2.13 0.47 0.12
N LEU A 9 1.75 1.24 -0.89
CA LEU A 9 0.78 0.86 -1.93
C LEU A 9 1.31 -0.26 -2.81
N LYS A 10 2.60 -0.24 -3.18
CA LYS A 10 3.27 -1.33 -3.92
C LYS A 10 3.30 -2.62 -3.10
N CYS A 11 3.70 -2.54 -1.83
CA CYS A 11 3.73 -3.70 -0.96
C CYS A 11 2.32 -4.26 -0.75
N LEU A 12 1.31 -3.40 -0.54
CA LEU A 12 -0.08 -3.84 -0.45
C LEU A 12 -0.59 -4.47 -1.76
N ALA A 13 -0.20 -3.92 -2.92
CA ALA A 13 -0.53 -4.49 -4.22
C ALA A 13 0.12 -5.87 -4.46
N ASN A 14 1.26 -6.12 -3.81
CA ASN A 14 1.90 -7.44 -3.75
C ASN A 14 1.24 -8.40 -2.76
N GLY A 15 0.26 -7.96 -1.98
CA GLY A 15 -0.46 -8.78 -1.00
C GLY A 15 0.18 -8.79 0.39
N LEU A 16 1.18 -7.95 0.64
CA LEU A 16 1.81 -7.81 1.96
C LEU A 16 0.84 -7.18 2.96
N GLN A 17 0.84 -7.68 4.19
CA GLN A 17 0.05 -7.11 5.30
C GLN A 17 0.76 -5.89 5.90
N ILE A 18 0.03 -5.07 6.65
CA ILE A 18 0.54 -3.81 7.22
C ILE A 18 1.84 -4.00 8.02
N ASN A 19 1.93 -5.08 8.80
CA ASN A 19 3.15 -5.43 9.54
C ASN A 19 4.32 -5.73 8.60
N GLU A 20 4.09 -6.51 7.55
CA GLU A 20 5.11 -6.86 6.56
C GLU A 20 5.54 -5.65 5.73
N ILE A 21 4.59 -4.76 5.43
CA ILE A 21 4.85 -3.49 4.75
C ILE A 21 5.78 -2.63 5.61
N ALA A 22 5.46 -2.45 6.90
CA ALA A 22 6.29 -1.67 7.82
C ALA A 22 7.71 -2.25 7.95
N LEU A 23 7.81 -3.58 8.05
CA LEU A 23 9.10 -4.29 8.09
C LEU A 23 9.89 -4.12 6.79
N SER A 24 9.24 -4.26 5.63
CA SER A 24 9.88 -4.10 4.32
C SER A 24 10.34 -2.66 4.09
N LEU A 25 9.53 -1.66 4.46
CA LEU A 25 9.92 -0.25 4.37
C LEU A 25 11.12 0.09 5.23
N GLN A 26 11.15 -0.43 6.45
CA GLN A 26 12.27 -0.22 7.36
C GLN A 26 13.53 -0.94 6.86
N LYS A 27 13.40 -2.17 6.37
CA LYS A 27 14.52 -3.01 5.94
C LYS A 27 15.10 -2.60 4.58
N GLU A 28 14.25 -2.25 3.63
CA GLU A 28 14.63 -2.04 2.23
C GLU A 28 14.89 -0.55 1.92
N ASN A 29 14.22 0.36 2.62
CA ASN A 29 14.34 1.81 2.38
C ASN A 29 14.82 2.60 3.61
N GLY A 30 15.01 1.96 4.76
CA GLY A 30 15.35 2.67 6.01
C GLY A 30 14.23 3.58 6.52
N ILE A 31 13.01 3.45 5.97
CA ILE A 31 11.89 4.33 6.30
C ILE A 31 11.14 3.73 7.48
N SER A 32 11.31 4.34 8.65
CA SER A 32 10.49 4.04 9.82
C SER A 32 9.12 4.70 9.68
N VAL A 33 8.11 3.90 9.36
CA VAL A 33 6.71 4.34 9.35
C VAL A 33 5.94 3.54 10.39
N SER A 34 5.26 4.23 11.30
CA SER A 34 4.40 3.57 12.27
C SER A 34 3.24 2.86 11.59
N ILE A 35 2.92 1.66 12.05
CA ILE A 35 1.76 0.85 11.60
C ILE A 35 0.49 1.70 11.56
N SER A 36 0.26 2.53 12.58
CA SER A 36 -0.90 3.42 12.67
C SER A 36 -1.00 4.43 11.51
N THR A 37 0.14 4.92 11.01
CA THR A 37 0.19 5.83 9.87
C THR A 37 -0.15 5.08 8.58
N ILE A 38 0.41 3.89 8.40
CA ILE A 38 0.11 3.02 7.26
C ILE A 38 -1.36 2.62 7.26
N GLU A 39 -1.92 2.26 8.41
CA GLU A 39 -3.34 1.97 8.59
C GLU A 39 -4.23 3.15 8.23
N LYS A 40 -3.94 4.34 8.76
CA LYS A 40 -4.73 5.54 8.43
C LYS A 40 -4.76 5.78 6.93
N ARG A 41 -3.60 5.71 6.27
CA ARG A 41 -3.51 5.90 4.82
C ARG A 41 -4.22 4.82 4.05
N LEU A 42 -3.98 3.56 4.40
CA LEU A 42 -4.68 2.43 3.78
C LEU A 42 -6.18 2.54 3.97
N ASN A 43 -6.68 2.98 5.11
CA ASN A 43 -8.11 3.15 5.37
C ASN A 43 -8.70 4.28 4.52
N VAL A 44 -7.97 5.40 4.35
CA VAL A 44 -8.36 6.48 3.44
C VAL A 44 -8.42 5.96 2.00
N ILE A 45 -7.39 5.24 1.55
CA ILE A 45 -7.33 4.65 0.21
C ILE A 45 -8.44 3.60 0.05
N ARG A 46 -8.71 2.79 1.08
CA ARG A 46 -9.78 1.79 1.11
C ARG A 46 -11.13 2.44 0.87
N LYS A 47 -11.40 3.55 1.55
CA LYS A 47 -12.61 4.36 1.37
C LYS A 47 -12.67 4.99 -0.02
N GLN A 48 -11.58 5.58 -0.51
CA GLN A 48 -11.53 6.18 -1.85
C GLN A 48 -11.79 5.17 -2.96
N PHE A 49 -11.35 3.94 -2.78
CA PHE A 49 -11.50 2.87 -3.77
C PHE A 49 -12.73 1.98 -3.54
N GLY A 50 -13.52 2.24 -2.49
CA GLY A 50 -14.72 1.47 -2.16
C GLY A 50 -14.45 0.00 -1.81
N ALA A 51 -13.25 -0.35 -1.35
CA ALA A 51 -12.90 -1.73 -1.02
C ALA A 51 -13.44 -2.13 0.36
N LYS A 52 -13.94 -3.38 0.50
CA LYS A 52 -14.36 -3.91 1.81
C LYS A 52 -13.17 -4.40 2.63
N THR A 53 -12.19 -5.00 1.98
CA THR A 53 -10.99 -5.59 2.61
C THR A 53 -9.70 -5.00 2.04
N LEU A 54 -8.63 -5.03 2.84
CA LEU A 54 -7.28 -4.66 2.38
C LEU A 54 -6.81 -5.53 1.21
N PHE A 55 -7.23 -6.79 1.17
CA PHE A 55 -6.96 -7.69 0.08
C PHE A 55 -7.63 -7.23 -1.23
N GLN A 56 -8.93 -6.89 -1.14
CA GLN A 56 -9.68 -6.34 -2.26
C GLN A 56 -9.07 -5.01 -2.72
N LEU A 57 -8.62 -4.17 -1.78
CA LEU A 57 -7.91 -2.94 -2.06
C LEU A 57 -6.59 -3.19 -2.81
N GLY A 58 -5.78 -4.16 -2.38
CA GLY A 58 -4.54 -4.57 -3.02
C GLY A 58 -4.76 -5.04 -4.45
N ILE A 59 -5.81 -5.82 -4.72
CA ILE A 59 -6.17 -6.28 -6.07
C ILE A 59 -6.58 -5.10 -6.96
N ILE A 60 -7.41 -4.19 -6.45
CA ILE A 60 -7.85 -3.01 -7.20
C ILE A 60 -6.65 -2.09 -7.49
N LEU A 61 -5.76 -1.89 -6.51
CA LEU A 61 -4.52 -1.15 -6.67
C LEU A 61 -3.60 -1.80 -7.69
N LYS A 62 -3.37 -3.11 -7.60
CA LYS A 62 -2.57 -3.86 -8.57
C LYS A 62 -3.13 -3.68 -9.97
N LYS A 63 -4.44 -3.83 -10.15
CA LYS A 63 -5.12 -3.63 -11.44
C LYS A 63 -4.93 -2.20 -11.95
N LYS A 64 -4.99 -1.18 -11.09
CA LYS A 64 -4.87 0.23 -11.48
C LYS A 64 -3.42 0.69 -11.73
N ILE A 65 -2.46 0.14 -10.97
CA ILE A 65 -1.02 0.40 -11.11
C ILE A 65 -0.49 -0.27 -12.38
N TYR A 66 -0.83 -1.54 -12.62
CA TYR A 66 -0.44 -2.23 -13.85
C TYR A 66 -1.12 -1.66 -15.10
N PHE A 67 -2.35 -1.15 -14.98
CA PHE A 67 -3.03 -0.54 -16.12
C PHE A 67 -2.48 0.86 -16.48
N ARG A 68 -1.68 1.49 -15.62
CA ARG A 68 -1.13 2.84 -15.84
C ARG A 68 0.33 2.87 -16.33
N LEU A 69 0.97 1.72 -16.49
CA LEU A 69 2.26 1.62 -17.18
C LEU A 69 2.01 1.03 -18.58
N PRO A 70 1.95 1.84 -19.65
CA PRO A 70 2.23 1.31 -20.97
C PRO A 70 3.71 0.89 -20.99
N SER A 71 3.93 -0.38 -21.34
CA SER A 71 5.24 -0.97 -21.63
C SER A 71 5.99 -0.20 -22.71
#